data_AF-A0A328VJA5-F1
#
_entry.id   AF-A0A328VJA5-F1
#
_cell.length_a   1.000
_cell.length_b   1.000
_cell.length_c   1.000
_cell.angle_alpha   90.00
_cell.angle_beta   90.00
_cell.angle_gamma   90.00
#
_symmetry.space_group_name_H-M   'P 1'
#
loop_
_entity.id
_entity.type
_entity.pdbx_description
1 polymer ?
#
loop_
_entity_poly.entity_id
_entity_poly.type
_entity_poly.pdbx_seq_one_letter_code
_entity_poly.pdbx_strand_id
1 'polypeptide(L)'
;MVNESDLIFARGQEDVEERTRRHLRGVRGCIEEMRAVFLYRVNLHEIGITTLQRFEQELRGIHEQLDTDTTLKAALHNVDAIIAAIQDAKTSIYLAIDLQNMRQTYENRKRLYSEYRNIAHALTRALEHLLAIPPR
;
A
#
# COMPACT_ATOMS: atom_id res chain seq x y z
N MET A 1 8.93 -15.49 43.29
CA MET A 1 7.59 -15.95 42.87
C MET A 1 7.25 -15.16 41.63
N VAL A 2 7.24 -15.81 40.46
CA VAL A 2 6.86 -15.16 39.19
C VAL A 2 5.33 -15.23 39.12
N ASN A 3 4.68 -14.09 38.97
CA ASN A 3 3.22 -14.00 38.93
C ASN A 3 2.70 -14.70 37.66
N GLU A 4 1.83 -15.70 37.83
CA GLU A 4 1.15 -16.40 36.71
C GLU A 4 0.31 -15.43 35.86
N SER A 5 -0.10 -14.29 36.42
CA SER A 5 -0.75 -13.21 35.69
C SER A 5 0.15 -12.56 34.65
N ASP A 6 1.45 -12.40 34.90
CA ASP A 6 2.39 -11.81 33.94
C ASP A 6 2.66 -12.76 32.75
N LEU A 7 2.61 -14.08 33.01
CA LEU A 7 2.76 -15.12 31.98
C LEU A 7 1.56 -15.19 31.02
N ILE A 8 0.34 -14.97 31.51
CA ILE A 8 -0.88 -14.97 30.66
C ILE A 8 -0.97 -13.68 29.83
N PHE A 9 -0.59 -12.53 30.40
CA PHE A 9 -0.53 -11.26 29.67
C PHE A 9 0.54 -11.27 28.56
N ALA A 10 1.73 -11.82 28.83
CA ALA A 10 2.79 -11.93 27.83
C ALA A 10 2.40 -12.79 26.62
N ARG A 11 1.69 -13.91 26.84
CA ARG A 11 1.28 -14.84 25.77
C ARG A 11 0.26 -14.24 24.80
N GLY A 12 -0.65 -13.41 25.30
CA GLY A 12 -1.64 -12.69 24.47
C GLY A 12 -1.03 -11.52 23.70
N GLN A 13 -0.03 -10.84 24.28
CA GLN A 13 0.72 -9.76 23.60
C GLN A 13 1.61 -10.28 22.47
N GLU A 14 2.27 -11.42 22.67
CA GLU A 14 3.15 -12.04 21.67
C GLU A 14 2.37 -12.49 20.42
N ASP A 15 1.12 -12.97 20.59
CA ASP A 15 0.22 -13.33 19.48
C ASP A 15 -0.28 -12.10 18.69
N VAL A 16 -0.59 -11.00 19.39
CA VAL A 16 -1.03 -9.74 18.76
C VAL A 16 0.12 -9.08 17.99
N GLU A 17 1.33 -9.05 18.54
CA GLU A 17 2.51 -8.52 17.86
C GLU A 17 2.87 -9.33 16.61
N GLU A 18 2.89 -10.66 16.71
CA GLU A 18 3.22 -11.51 15.54
C GLU A 18 2.13 -11.42 14.46
N ARG A 19 0.86 -11.36 14.85
CA ARG A 19 -0.25 -11.12 13.92
C ARG A 19 -0.11 -9.77 13.21
N THR A 20 0.23 -8.72 13.95
CA THR A 20 0.47 -7.37 13.42
C THR A 20 1.65 -7.38 12.44
N ARG A 21 2.78 -7.99 12.80
CA ARG A 21 3.96 -8.11 11.92
C ARG A 21 3.68 -8.91 10.67
N ARG A 22 2.90 -9.99 10.77
CA ARG A 22 2.50 -10.79 9.60
C ARG A 22 1.59 -10.00 8.68
N HIS A 23 0.65 -9.24 9.25
CA HIS A 23 -0.24 -8.38 8.48
C HIS A 23 0.53 -7.28 7.76
N LEU A 24 1.42 -6.55 8.43
CA LEU A 24 2.24 -5.51 7.83
C LEU A 24 3.19 -6.05 6.75
N ARG A 25 3.72 -7.27 6.92
CA ARG A 25 4.45 -7.99 5.86
C ARG A 25 3.56 -8.26 4.63
N GLY A 26 2.31 -8.67 4.84
CA GLY A 26 1.33 -8.87 3.77
C GLY A 26 1.01 -7.58 3.01
N VAL A 27 0.72 -6.50 3.73
CA VAL A 27 0.47 -5.16 3.17
C VAL A 27 1.67 -4.71 2.35
N ARG A 28 2.88 -4.85 2.90
CA ARG A 28 4.13 -4.51 2.21
C ARG A 28 4.29 -5.31 0.92
N GLY A 29 4.11 -6.63 0.98
CA GLY A 29 4.21 -7.50 -0.21
C GLY A 29 3.22 -7.09 -1.30
N CYS A 30 1.97 -6.78 -0.92
CA CYS A 30 0.93 -6.31 -1.82
C CYS A 30 1.34 -5.00 -2.54
N ILE A 31 1.85 -4.01 -1.80
CA ILE A 31 2.30 -2.73 -2.37
C ILE A 31 3.56 -2.92 -3.24
N GLU A 32 4.49 -3.81 -2.85
CA GLU A 32 5.67 -4.16 -3.64
C GLU A 32 5.29 -4.79 -5.00
N GLU A 33 4.32 -5.71 -5.00
CA GLU A 33 3.80 -6.35 -6.21
C GLU A 33 3.13 -5.34 -7.15
N MET A 34 2.29 -4.45 -6.62
CA MET A 34 1.68 -3.38 -7.41
C MET A 34 2.74 -2.46 -8.03
N ARG A 35 3.71 -2.01 -7.22
CA ARG A 35 4.79 -1.14 -7.69
C ARG A 35 5.60 -1.82 -8.79
N ALA A 36 5.86 -3.12 -8.67
CA ALA A 36 6.63 -3.88 -9.66
C ALA A 36 5.96 -3.90 -11.04
N VAL A 37 4.62 -3.89 -11.11
CA VAL A 37 3.88 -3.81 -12.39
C VAL A 37 4.22 -2.53 -13.16
N PHE A 38 4.35 -1.40 -12.47
CA PHE A 38 4.67 -0.11 -13.09
C PHE A 38 6.17 0.09 -13.37
N LEU A 39 7.06 -0.58 -12.63
CA LEU A 39 8.51 -0.39 -12.76
C LEU A 39 9.21 -1.41 -13.68
N TYR A 40 8.79 -2.68 -13.65
CA TYR A 40 9.62 -3.77 -14.17
C TYR A 40 8.89 -4.82 -15.00
N ARG A 41 7.55 -4.93 -14.91
CA ARG A 41 6.86 -6.15 -15.32
C ARG A 41 5.93 -6.09 -16.52
N VAL A 42 5.75 -4.96 -17.19
CA VAL A 42 4.84 -4.94 -18.35
C VAL A 42 5.28 -3.92 -19.38
N ASN A 43 5.06 -4.26 -20.64
CA ASN A 43 4.78 -3.26 -21.65
C ASN A 43 3.63 -2.39 -21.08
N LEU A 44 3.90 -1.13 -20.72
CA LEU A 44 2.93 -0.25 -20.02
C LEU A 44 1.58 -0.16 -20.76
N HIS A 45 1.57 -0.50 -22.04
CA HIS A 45 0.38 -0.63 -22.88
C HIS A 45 -0.60 -1.73 -22.47
N GLU A 46 -0.15 -2.77 -21.76
CA GLU A 46 -0.97 -3.92 -21.35
C GLU A 46 -1.57 -3.73 -19.94
N ILE A 47 -1.23 -2.63 -19.25
CA ILE A 47 -1.86 -2.30 -17.97
C ILE A 47 -3.30 -1.86 -18.27
N GLY A 48 -4.25 -2.79 -18.19
CA GLY A 48 -5.66 -2.51 -18.44
C GLY A 48 -6.38 -1.87 -17.24
N ILE A 49 -7.56 -1.29 -17.52
CA ILE A 49 -8.46 -0.69 -16.52
C ILE A 49 -8.74 -1.67 -15.37
N THR A 50 -8.97 -2.95 -15.66
CA THR A 50 -9.26 -3.96 -14.64
C THR A 50 -8.12 -4.13 -13.64
N THR A 51 -6.87 -4.04 -14.09
CA THR A 51 -5.69 -4.08 -13.20
C THR A 51 -5.66 -2.85 -12.29
N LEU A 52 -5.90 -1.67 -12.87
CA LEU A 52 -5.94 -0.40 -12.12
C LEU A 52 -7.06 -0.41 -11.07
N GLN A 53 -8.25 -0.89 -11.43
CA GLN A 53 -9.39 -1.02 -10.51
C GLN A 53 -9.10 -2.01 -9.37
N ARG A 54 -8.45 -3.14 -9.67
CA ARG A 54 -8.03 -4.08 -8.64
C ARG A 54 -7.05 -3.42 -7.67
N PHE A 55 -6.07 -2.68 -8.16
CA PHE A 55 -5.13 -1.96 -7.30
C PHE A 55 -5.80 -0.90 -6.44
N GLU A 56 -6.75 -0.15 -6.98
CA GLU A 56 -7.56 0.79 -6.18
C GLU A 56 -8.26 0.08 -5.03
N GLN A 57 -8.92 -1.05 -5.32
CA GLN A 57 -9.69 -1.80 -4.31
C GLN A 57 -8.80 -2.31 -3.17
N GLU A 58 -7.64 -2.86 -3.50
CA GLU A 58 -6.66 -3.32 -2.52
C GLU A 58 -6.11 -2.16 -1.68
N LEU A 59 -5.76 -1.03 -2.32
CA LEU A 59 -5.27 0.17 -1.64
C LEU A 59 -6.33 0.79 -0.71
N ARG A 60 -7.60 0.76 -1.11
CA ARG A 60 -8.71 1.17 -0.25
C ARG A 60 -8.86 0.25 0.96
N GLY A 61 -8.77 -1.05 0.77
CA GLY A 61 -8.80 -2.01 1.89
C GLY A 61 -7.66 -1.78 2.88
N ILE A 62 -6.44 -1.55 2.39
CA ILE A 62 -5.28 -1.22 3.22
C ILE A 62 -5.52 0.11 3.96
N HIS A 63 -6.00 1.14 3.27
CA HIS A 63 -6.29 2.44 3.86
C HIS A 63 -7.32 2.34 5.00
N GLU A 64 -8.43 1.64 4.78
CA GLU A 64 -9.48 1.44 5.79
C GLU A 64 -8.95 0.66 7.00
N GLN A 65 -8.13 -0.37 6.78
CA GLN A 65 -7.51 -1.13 7.86
C GLN A 65 -6.54 -0.28 8.68
N LEU A 66 -5.67 0.47 8.01
CA LEU A 66 -4.73 1.38 8.67
C LEU A 66 -5.45 2.51 9.41
N ASP A 67 -6.63 2.94 8.97
CA ASP A 67 -7.38 3.99 9.64
C ASP A 67 -8.21 3.48 10.84
N THR A 68 -8.69 2.24 10.80
CA THR A 68 -9.58 1.69 11.83
C THR A 68 -8.88 0.86 12.91
N ASP A 69 -7.76 0.21 12.59
CA ASP A 69 -7.05 -0.66 13.53
C ASP A 69 -6.03 0.14 14.35
N THR A 70 -6.38 0.41 15.60
CA THR A 70 -5.53 1.15 16.55
C THR A 70 -4.23 0.42 16.88
N THR A 71 -4.20 -0.91 16.79
CA THR A 71 -3.00 -1.72 17.05
C THR A 71 -2.01 -1.60 15.90
N LEU A 72 -2.51 -1.65 14.66
CA LEU A 72 -1.69 -1.38 13.46
C LEU A 72 -1.17 0.06 13.46
N LYS A 73 -2.02 1.03 13.84
CA LYS A 73 -1.59 2.43 13.97
C LYS A 73 -0.45 2.59 14.97
N ALA A 74 -0.56 1.97 16.14
CA ALA A 74 0.47 2.02 17.17
C ALA A 74 1.79 1.32 16.76
N ALA A 75 1.71 0.30 15.90
CA ALA A 75 2.87 -0.44 15.39
C ALA A 75 3.64 0.32 14.29
N LEU A 76 3.05 1.36 13.70
CA LEU A 76 3.62 2.14 12.62
C LEU A 76 4.09 3.50 13.11
N HIS A 77 5.32 3.87 12.74
CA HIS A 77 5.89 5.16 13.15
C HIS A 77 5.19 6.36 12.47
N ASN A 78 4.69 6.18 11.24
CA ASN A 78 4.13 7.28 10.46
C ASN A 78 2.95 6.83 9.59
N VAL A 79 1.82 6.55 10.24
CA VAL A 79 0.58 6.13 9.59
C VAL A 79 0.07 7.20 8.62
N ASP A 80 0.10 8.47 9.02
CA ASP A 80 -0.43 9.57 8.22
C ASP A 80 0.31 9.71 6.88
N ALA A 81 1.63 9.53 6.88
CA ALA A 81 2.40 9.55 5.64
C ALA A 81 2.11 8.33 4.74
N ILE A 82 1.86 7.15 5.33
CA ILE A 82 1.44 5.96 4.58
C ILE A 82 0.07 6.21 3.94
N ILE A 83 -0.89 6.72 4.72
CA ILE A 83 -2.24 7.05 4.27
C ILE A 83 -2.19 8.08 3.13
N ALA A 84 -1.42 9.16 3.30
CA ALA A 84 -1.25 10.18 2.28
C ALA A 84 -0.65 9.60 0.98
N ALA A 85 0.39 8.77 1.09
CA ALA A 85 0.99 8.11 -0.06
C ALA A 85 0.02 7.15 -0.78
N ILE A 86 -0.80 6.41 -0.02
CA ILE A 86 -1.86 5.57 -0.60
C ILE A 86 -2.91 6.41 -1.32
N GLN A 87 -3.31 7.55 -0.75
CA GLN A 87 -4.30 8.43 -1.36
C GLN A 87 -3.78 9.10 -2.64
N ASP A 88 -2.51 9.48 -2.69
CA ASP A 88 -1.83 9.94 -3.90
C ASP A 88 -1.84 8.85 -4.98
N ALA A 89 -1.51 7.61 -4.62
CA ALA A 89 -1.54 6.47 -5.56
C ALA A 89 -2.96 6.25 -6.12
N LYS A 90 -3.99 6.25 -5.26
CA LYS A 90 -5.39 6.13 -5.68
C LYS A 90 -5.81 7.25 -6.64
N THR A 91 -5.38 8.48 -6.37
CA THR A 91 -5.70 9.64 -7.22
C THR A 91 -5.13 9.46 -8.62
N SER A 92 -3.85 9.08 -8.73
CA SER A 92 -3.25 8.79 -10.02
C SER A 92 -3.85 7.55 -10.71
N ILE A 93 -4.31 6.54 -9.96
CA ILE A 93 -5.06 5.41 -10.53
C ILE A 93 -6.35 5.89 -11.20
N TYR A 94 -7.15 6.73 -10.53
CA TYR A 94 -8.39 7.25 -11.12
C TYR A 94 -8.10 8.08 -12.38
N LEU A 95 -7.10 8.96 -12.34
CA LEU A 95 -6.68 9.74 -13.51
C LEU A 95 -6.21 8.85 -14.66
N ALA A 96 -5.48 7.77 -14.37
CA ALA A 96 -5.05 6.80 -15.38
C ALA A 96 -6.24 6.07 -16.01
N ILE A 97 -7.25 5.68 -15.22
CA ILE A 97 -8.49 5.06 -15.72
C ILE A 97 -9.22 6.03 -16.65
N ASP A 98 -9.38 7.30 -16.25
CA ASP A 98 -10.02 8.32 -17.08
C ASP A 98 -9.28 8.52 -18.41
N LEU A 99 -7.95 8.60 -18.37
CA LEU A 99 -7.10 8.74 -19.58
C LEU A 99 -7.19 7.52 -20.51
N GLN A 100 -7.41 6.32 -19.99
CA GLN A 100 -7.64 5.13 -20.82
C GLN A 100 -9.00 5.15 -21.51
N ASN A 101 -10.03 5.72 -20.87
CA ASN A 101 -11.35 5.89 -21.45
C ASN A 101 -11.41 7.03 -22.49
N MET A 102 -10.42 7.92 -22.51
CA MET A 102 -10.32 8.99 -23.49
C MET A 102 -9.80 8.50 -24.86
N ARG A 103 -10.02 9.33 -25.89
CA ARG A 103 -9.39 9.13 -27.21
C ARG A 103 -7.87 9.09 -27.07
N GLN A 104 -7.24 8.07 -27.63
CA GLN A 104 -5.79 7.85 -27.52
C GLN A 104 -5.00 8.75 -28.47
N THR A 105 -4.75 9.98 -28.03
CA THR A 105 -3.83 10.93 -28.67
C THR A 105 -2.41 10.77 -28.12
N TYR A 106 -1.42 11.39 -28.75
CA TYR A 106 -0.07 11.44 -28.21
C TYR A 106 -0.02 12.06 -26.80
N GLU A 107 -0.68 13.21 -26.61
CA GLU A 107 -0.71 13.91 -25.32
C GLU A 107 -1.40 13.09 -24.22
N ASN A 108 -2.51 12.42 -24.54
CA ASN A 108 -3.20 11.57 -23.55
C ASN A 108 -2.36 10.36 -23.14
N ARG A 109 -1.64 9.74 -24.08
CA ARG A 109 -0.70 8.65 -23.78
C ARG A 109 0.48 9.11 -22.94
N LYS A 110 1.03 10.30 -23.24
CA LYS A 110 2.10 10.90 -22.44
C LYS A 110 1.64 11.17 -21.00
N ARG A 111 0.42 11.71 -20.83
CA ARG A 111 -0.19 11.90 -19.51
C ARG A 111 -0.41 10.57 -18.79
N LEU A 112 -0.91 9.55 -19.49
CA LEU A 112 -1.13 8.22 -18.92
C LEU A 112 0.16 7.63 -18.34
N TYR A 113 1.27 7.71 -19.09
CA TYR A 113 2.57 7.24 -18.59
C TYR A 113 3.11 8.09 -17.43
N SER A 114 2.79 9.38 -17.39
CA SER A 114 3.07 10.22 -16.23
C SER A 114 2.30 9.73 -15.00
N GLU A 115 1.02 9.36 -15.16
CA GLU A 115 0.25 8.82 -14.04
C GLU A 115 0.77 7.46 -13.56
N TYR A 116 1.19 6.57 -14.46
CA TYR A 116 1.85 5.32 -14.05
C TYR A 116 3.10 5.56 -13.22
N ARG A 117 3.91 6.56 -13.59
CA ARG A 117 5.07 6.96 -12.81
C ARG A 117 4.67 7.51 -11.44
N ASN A 118 3.62 8.35 -11.40
CA ASN A 118 3.11 8.91 -10.14
C ASN A 118 2.61 7.81 -9.20
N ILE A 119 1.91 6.79 -9.72
CA ILE A 119 1.49 5.62 -8.94
C ILE A 119 2.74 4.92 -8.36
N ALA A 120 3.73 4.60 -9.19
CA ALA A 120 4.95 3.92 -8.72
C ALA A 120 5.71 4.73 -7.64
N HIS A 121 5.82 6.05 -7.81
CA HIS A 121 6.44 6.92 -6.80
C HIS A 121 5.64 6.97 -5.51
N ALA A 122 4.32 7.08 -5.57
CA ALA A 122 3.45 7.08 -4.40
C ALA A 122 3.55 5.76 -3.63
N LEU A 123 3.50 4.61 -4.32
CA LEU A 123 3.70 3.29 -3.71
C LEU A 123 5.11 3.13 -3.10
N THR A 124 6.14 3.74 -3.70
CA THR A 124 7.50 3.75 -3.13
C THR A 124 7.55 4.51 -1.81
N ARG A 125 6.96 5.69 -1.74
CA ARG A 125 6.86 6.47 -0.49
C ARG A 125 6.10 5.70 0.59
N ALA A 126 5.00 5.03 0.23
CA ALA A 126 4.27 4.18 1.18
C ALA A 126 5.17 3.07 1.76
N LEU A 127 5.99 2.42 0.92
CA LEU A 127 6.91 1.37 1.34
C LEU A 127 8.06 1.89 2.22
N GLU A 128 8.60 3.07 1.95
CA GLU A 128 9.63 3.70 2.78
C GLU A 128 9.15 3.92 4.22
N HIS A 129 7.89 4.33 4.38
CA HIS A 129 7.28 4.51 5.70
C HIS A 129 6.88 3.18 6.37
N LEU A 130 6.60 2.13 5.60
CA LEU A 130 6.37 0.77 6.12
C LEU A 130 7.67 0.06 6.55
N LEU A 131 8.83 0.42 5.97
CA LEU A 131 10.14 -0.14 6.29
C LEU A 131 10.73 0.34 7.62
N ALA A 132 10.20 1.44 8.18
CA ALA A 132 10.68 2.03 9.42
C ALA A 132 10.32 1.25 10.70
N ILE A 133 9.93 -0.03 10.59
CA ILE A 133 9.71 -0.93 11.73
C ILE A 133 11.05 -1.61 12.04
N PRO A 134 11.79 -1.21 13.09
CA PRO A 134 13.05 -1.86 13.42
C PRO A 134 12.80 -3.30 13.87
N PRO A 135 13.65 -4.26 13.45
CA PRO A 135 13.70 -5.55 14.13
C PRO A 135 14.26 -5.30 15.54
N ARG A 136 13.48 -5.62 16.57
CA ARG A 136 14.02 -5.81 17.93
C ARG A 136 14.38 -7.26 18.11
#